data_AF-A0A7Y1TW60-F1
#
_entry.id   AF-A0A7Y1TW60-F1
#
_cell.length_a   1.000
_cell.length_b   1.000
_cell.length_c   1.000
_cell.angle_alpha   90.00
_cell.angle_beta   90.00
_cell.angle_gamma   90.00
#
_symmetry.space_group_name_H-M   'P 1'
#
loop_
_entity.id
_entity.type
_entity.pdbx_description
1 polymer ?
#
loop_
_entity_poly.entity_id
_entity_poly.type
_entity_poly.pdbx_seq_one_letter_code
_entity_poly.pdbx_strand_id
1 'polypeptide(L)'
;MTLFLLSIVALLLGPFIYAWARQRPTGRQMLDGFILVTVAGIVCVYIIPDAVVIGGRAALVFLVAGLLFPIAIEKIFRHAEHKAHIFIVVLAAFGLVLHALIDGLALLPGVGTAISGANDETNSRFWNSIFGNQLGIGVVLHRLPVGMAIWWSVRPSFGTGAAVATFALVISATSLAYFFGASAVALAELQSLAYFQAFVAGSLAHVVAFGVNHEHVDVVDSGRQFIGWGFRAGVLIGMFTLFALPHLH
;
A
#
# COMPACT_ATOMS: atom_id res chain seq x y z
N MET A 1 -10.26 19.26 -4.44
CA MET A 1 -11.11 18.50 -5.39
C MET A 1 -10.32 17.98 -6.59
N THR A 2 -9.49 18.78 -7.27
CA THR A 2 -8.72 18.33 -8.45
C THR A 2 -7.81 17.13 -8.15
N LEU A 3 -7.05 17.17 -7.05
CA LEU A 3 -6.19 16.05 -6.63
C LEU A 3 -6.98 14.78 -6.33
N PHE A 4 -8.15 14.91 -5.70
CA PHE A 4 -9.04 13.79 -5.43
C PHE A 4 -9.51 13.10 -6.72
N LEU A 5 -9.94 13.87 -7.72
CA LEU A 5 -10.32 13.31 -9.03
C LEU A 5 -9.14 12.63 -9.72
N LEU A 6 -7.97 13.28 -9.76
CA LEU A 6 -6.76 12.69 -10.33
C LEU A 6 -6.37 11.38 -9.62
N SER A 7 -6.58 11.31 -8.31
CA SER A 7 -6.26 10.14 -7.49
C SER A 7 -7.16 8.93 -7.83
N ILE A 8 -8.46 9.18 -8.09
CA ILE A 8 -9.41 8.13 -8.51
C ILE A 8 -9.09 7.69 -9.95
N VAL A 9 -8.81 8.65 -10.83
CA VAL A 9 -8.41 8.36 -12.21
C VAL A 9 -7.14 7.51 -12.24
N ALA A 10 -6.11 7.87 -11.47
CA ALA A 10 -4.87 7.10 -11.37
C ALA A 10 -5.11 5.67 -10.86
N LEU A 11 -5.95 5.51 -9.84
CA LEU A 11 -6.34 4.20 -9.30
C LEU A 11 -7.03 3.33 -10.36
N LEU A 12 -8.01 3.90 -11.08
CA LEU A 12 -8.79 3.20 -12.11
C LEU A 12 -7.98 2.94 -13.39
N LEU A 13 -6.96 3.76 -13.68
CA LEU A 13 -6.04 3.53 -14.81
C LEU A 13 -5.13 2.32 -14.59
N GLY A 14 -4.85 1.95 -13.34
CA GLY A 14 -4.00 0.80 -12.98
C GLY A 14 -4.36 -0.49 -13.74
N PRO A 15 -5.60 -1.01 -13.62
CA PRO A 15 -6.07 -2.18 -14.38
C PRO A 15 -5.79 -2.13 -15.88
N PHE A 16 -6.00 -0.97 -16.52
CA PHE A 16 -5.83 -0.80 -17.96
C PHE A 16 -4.35 -0.83 -18.36
N ILE A 17 -3.50 -0.12 -17.60
CA ILE A 17 -2.05 -0.11 -17.80
C ILE A 17 -1.50 -1.52 -17.61
N TYR A 18 -1.92 -2.21 -16.56
CA TYR A 18 -1.54 -3.60 -16.29
C TYR A 18 -1.99 -4.55 -17.42
N ALA A 19 -3.23 -4.44 -17.87
CA ALA A 19 -3.77 -5.26 -18.94
C ALA A 19 -3.10 -5.01 -20.31
N TRP A 20 -2.64 -3.79 -20.56
CA TRP A 20 -1.92 -3.44 -21.78
C TRP A 20 -0.46 -3.94 -21.75
N ALA A 21 0.28 -3.65 -20.67
CA ALA A 21 1.69 -4.01 -20.59
C ALA A 21 1.93 -5.52 -20.47
N ARG A 22 1.00 -6.29 -19.90
CA ARG A 22 1.12 -7.75 -19.78
C ARG A 22 1.10 -8.49 -21.13
N GLN A 23 0.71 -7.82 -22.22
CA GLN A 23 0.69 -8.42 -23.57
C GLN A 23 2.10 -8.78 -24.06
N ARG A 24 3.15 -8.16 -23.48
CA ARG A 24 4.55 -8.44 -23.81
C ARG A 24 5.28 -8.97 -22.57
N PRO A 25 6.15 -9.98 -22.71
CA PRO A 25 6.89 -10.55 -21.58
C PRO A 25 7.76 -9.50 -20.86
N THR A 26 8.39 -8.60 -21.61
CA THR A 26 9.18 -7.49 -21.04
C THR A 26 8.32 -6.48 -20.27
N GLY A 27 7.14 -6.13 -20.80
CA GLY A 27 6.23 -5.18 -20.15
C GLY A 27 5.68 -5.72 -18.82
N ARG A 28 5.35 -7.02 -18.79
CA ARG A 28 4.98 -7.73 -17.55
C ARG A 28 6.09 -7.62 -16.50
N GLN A 29 7.32 -7.99 -16.85
CA GLN A 29 8.46 -7.93 -15.92
C GLN A 29 8.73 -6.51 -15.39
N MET A 30 8.61 -5.49 -16.25
CA MET A 30 8.75 -4.09 -15.83
C MET A 30 7.68 -3.69 -14.82
N LEU A 31 6.42 -4.06 -15.06
CA LEU A 31 5.35 -3.75 -14.12
C LEU A 31 5.50 -4.50 -12.80
N ASP A 32 5.89 -5.77 -12.83
CA ASP A 32 6.10 -6.56 -11.62
C ASP A 32 7.19 -5.94 -10.74
N GLY A 33 8.32 -5.54 -11.33
CA GLY A 33 9.40 -4.84 -10.62
C GLY A 33 8.99 -3.46 -10.11
N PHE A 34 8.22 -2.71 -10.91
CA PHE A 34 7.69 -1.41 -10.52
C PHE A 34 6.71 -1.53 -9.35
N ILE A 35 5.71 -2.42 -9.43
CA ILE A 35 4.71 -2.63 -8.37
C ILE A 35 5.41 -3.06 -7.09
N LEU A 36 6.32 -4.03 -7.17
CA LEU A 36 7.05 -4.54 -6.01
C LEU A 36 7.84 -3.42 -5.31
N VAL A 37 8.65 -2.68 -6.05
CA VAL A 37 9.48 -1.61 -5.47
C VAL A 37 8.63 -0.47 -4.94
N THR A 38 7.58 -0.09 -5.65
CA THR A 38 6.75 1.04 -5.22
C THR A 38 5.96 0.68 -3.96
N VAL A 39 5.35 -0.51 -3.89
CA VAL A 39 4.62 -0.97 -2.70
C VAL A 39 5.57 -1.17 -1.52
N ALA A 40 6.66 -1.93 -1.70
CA ALA A 40 7.62 -2.20 -0.63
C ALA A 40 8.32 -0.91 -0.17
N GLY A 41 8.71 -0.05 -1.11
CA GLY A 41 9.37 1.20 -0.83
C GLY A 41 8.48 2.17 -0.06
N ILE A 42 7.19 2.31 -0.43
CA ILE A 42 6.25 3.13 0.34
C ILE A 42 6.12 2.61 1.78
N VAL A 43 5.93 1.29 1.92
CA VAL A 43 5.78 0.67 3.24
C VAL A 43 7.03 0.90 4.10
N CYS A 44 8.22 0.67 3.56
CA CYS A 44 9.46 0.74 4.31
C CYS A 44 9.96 2.17 4.57
N VAL A 45 9.74 3.09 3.63
CA VAL A 45 10.28 4.47 3.71
C VAL A 45 9.32 5.41 4.43
N TYR A 46 8.01 5.19 4.31
CA TYR A 46 7.01 6.12 4.84
C TYR A 46 6.16 5.46 5.94
N ILE A 47 5.58 4.29 5.69
CA ILE A 47 4.59 3.72 6.63
C ILE A 47 5.24 3.20 7.92
N ILE A 48 6.30 2.41 7.82
CA ILE A 48 6.98 1.83 9.00
C ILE A 48 7.60 2.92 9.87
N PRO A 49 8.41 3.86 9.33
CA PRO A 49 9.00 4.92 10.15
C PRO A 49 7.94 5.75 10.86
N ASP A 50 6.87 6.13 10.17
CA ASP A 50 5.78 6.90 10.76
C ASP A 50 5.10 6.14 11.89
N ALA A 51 4.73 4.88 11.67
CA ALA A 51 4.09 4.06 12.69
C ALA A 51 4.97 3.91 13.94
N VAL A 52 6.30 3.84 13.77
CA VAL A 52 7.27 3.79 14.89
C VAL A 52 7.41 5.13 15.58
N VAL A 53 7.38 6.25 14.86
CA VAL A 53 7.42 7.59 15.46
C VAL A 53 6.19 7.84 16.34
N ILE A 54 5.01 7.43 15.88
CA ILE A 54 3.73 7.69 16.58
C ILE A 54 3.48 6.69 17.71
N GLY A 55 3.63 5.39 17.42
CA GLY A 55 3.44 4.33 18.41
C GLY A 55 4.65 4.11 19.30
N GLY A 56 5.76 4.81 19.05
CA GLY A 56 7.00 4.66 19.80
C GLY A 56 7.50 3.21 19.79
N ARG A 57 8.08 2.78 20.92
CA ARG A 57 8.66 1.44 21.05
C ARG A 57 7.62 0.32 20.95
N ALA A 58 6.37 0.58 21.31
CA ALA A 58 5.30 -0.40 21.21
C ALA A 58 4.97 -0.72 19.74
N ALA A 59 5.03 0.26 18.83
CA ALA A 59 4.84 0.02 17.40
C ALA A 59 5.87 -0.96 16.81
N LEU A 60 7.11 -1.00 17.31
CA LEU A 60 8.09 -2.01 16.89
C LEU A 60 7.64 -3.43 17.25
N VAL A 61 6.99 -3.60 18.41
CA VAL A 61 6.43 -4.91 18.82
C VAL A 61 5.31 -5.31 17.86
N PHE A 62 4.41 -4.38 17.53
CA PHE A 62 3.35 -4.63 16.56
C PHE A 62 3.88 -4.89 15.15
N LEU A 63 4.93 -4.21 14.72
CA LEU A 63 5.62 -4.43 13.45
C LEU A 63 6.17 -5.86 13.36
N VAL A 64 6.91 -6.29 14.39
CA VAL A 64 7.44 -7.65 14.46
C VAL A 64 6.31 -8.68 14.55
N ALA A 65 5.28 -8.41 15.34
CA ALA A 65 4.09 -9.27 15.41
C ALA A 65 3.42 -9.40 14.04
N GLY A 66 3.30 -8.30 13.29
CA GLY A 66 2.80 -8.27 11.92
C GLY A 66 3.66 -9.08 10.95
N LEU A 67 4.98 -8.97 11.04
CA LEU A 67 5.92 -9.73 10.22
C LEU A 67 5.82 -11.25 10.46
N LEU A 68 5.58 -11.65 11.71
CA LEU A 68 5.44 -13.05 12.11
C LEU A 68 4.02 -13.59 11.92
N PHE A 69 3.03 -12.71 11.76
CA PHE A 69 1.63 -13.07 11.74
C PHE A 69 1.25 -14.03 10.59
N PRO A 70 1.68 -13.81 9.32
CA PRO A 70 1.38 -14.75 8.24
C PRO A 70 1.89 -16.17 8.53
N ILE A 71 3.11 -16.28 9.05
CA ILE A 71 3.73 -17.56 9.44
C ILE A 71 2.91 -18.23 10.56
N ALA A 72 2.51 -17.45 11.57
CA ALA A 72 1.73 -17.97 12.69
C ALA A 72 0.37 -18.52 12.22
N ILE A 73 -0.32 -17.79 11.34
CA ILE A 73 -1.61 -18.20 10.78
C ILE A 73 -1.46 -19.45 9.92
N GLU A 74 -0.46 -19.49 9.04
CA GLU A 74 -0.18 -20.69 8.24
C GLU A 74 0.04 -21.91 9.15
N LYS A 75 0.86 -21.76 10.19
CA LYS A 75 1.17 -22.83 11.15
C LYS A 75 -0.05 -23.31 11.94
N ILE A 76 -0.94 -22.40 12.33
CA ILE A 76 -2.18 -22.70 13.09
C ILE A 76 -3.19 -23.41 12.18
N PHE A 77 -3.33 -22.95 10.94
CA PHE A 77 -4.34 -23.44 9.99
C PHE A 77 -3.79 -24.45 8.97
N ARG A 78 -2.66 -25.14 9.27
CA ARG A 78 -2.04 -26.15 8.39
C ARG A 78 -2.97 -27.23 7.84
N HIS A 79 -4.09 -27.52 8.53
CA HIS A 79 -5.07 -28.53 8.11
C HIS A 79 -6.32 -27.93 7.43
N ALA A 80 -6.40 -26.59 7.32
CA ALA A 80 -7.54 -25.86 6.78
C ALA A 80 -7.05 -24.66 5.96
N GLU A 81 -6.24 -24.94 4.93
CA GLU A 81 -5.58 -23.95 4.07
C GLU A 81 -6.55 -22.89 3.52
N HIS A 82 -7.77 -23.29 3.16
CA HIS A 82 -8.80 -22.37 2.66
C HIS A 82 -9.24 -21.33 3.72
N LYS A 83 -9.33 -21.73 4.99
CA LYS A 83 -9.71 -20.82 6.09
C LYS A 83 -8.59 -19.81 6.41
N ALA A 84 -7.34 -20.27 6.38
CA ALA A 84 -6.16 -19.42 6.56
C ALA A 84 -6.12 -18.32 5.51
N HIS A 85 -6.32 -18.72 4.24
CA HIS A 85 -6.28 -17.83 3.11
C HIS A 85 -7.38 -16.78 3.16
N ILE A 86 -8.64 -17.18 3.42
CA ILE A 86 -9.76 -16.22 3.56
C ILE A 86 -9.49 -15.24 4.70
N PHE A 87 -8.97 -15.71 5.84
CA PHE A 87 -8.68 -14.85 6.99
C PHE A 87 -7.63 -13.78 6.64
N ILE A 88 -6.53 -14.17 5.99
CA ILE A 88 -5.49 -13.24 5.53
C ILE A 88 -6.08 -12.24 4.54
N VAL A 89 -6.94 -12.67 3.63
CA VAL A 89 -7.57 -11.79 2.62
C VAL A 89 -8.55 -10.80 3.26
N VAL A 90 -9.36 -11.23 4.22
CA VAL A 90 -10.26 -10.32 4.96
C VAL A 90 -9.45 -9.29 5.75
N LEU A 91 -8.37 -9.72 6.40
CA LEU A 91 -7.49 -8.81 7.13
C LEU A 91 -6.75 -7.84 6.21
N ALA A 92 -6.28 -8.31 5.06
CA ALA A 92 -5.65 -7.47 4.03
C ALA A 92 -6.66 -6.46 3.46
N ALA A 93 -7.91 -6.88 3.21
CA ALA A 93 -8.98 -5.99 2.79
C ALA A 93 -9.27 -4.93 3.85
N PHE A 94 -9.33 -5.30 5.14
CA PHE A 94 -9.50 -4.35 6.24
C PHE A 94 -8.34 -3.36 6.34
N GLY A 95 -7.10 -3.82 6.25
CA GLY A 95 -5.91 -2.96 6.20
C GLY A 95 -5.95 -2.00 5.01
N LEU A 96 -6.37 -2.47 3.85
CA LEU A 96 -6.53 -1.66 2.64
C LEU A 96 -7.64 -0.60 2.80
N VAL A 97 -8.74 -0.90 3.50
CA VAL A 97 -9.80 0.10 3.81
C VAL A 97 -9.21 1.23 4.65
N LEU A 98 -8.51 0.88 5.74
CA LEU A 98 -7.92 1.86 6.64
C LEU A 98 -6.85 2.70 5.93
N HIS A 99 -6.04 2.06 5.08
CA HIS A 99 -5.08 2.77 4.23
C HIS A 99 -5.78 3.76 3.28
N ALA A 100 -6.85 3.34 2.60
CA ALA A 100 -7.62 4.20 1.69
C ALA A 100 -8.30 5.38 2.41
N LEU A 101 -8.73 5.19 3.68
CA LEU A 101 -9.22 6.28 4.51
C LEU A 101 -8.11 7.32 4.77
N ILE A 102 -6.92 6.87 5.17
CA ILE A 102 -5.77 7.76 5.41
C ILE A 102 -5.38 8.51 4.13
N ASP A 103 -5.33 7.84 2.98
CA ASP A 103 -5.06 8.50 1.70
C ASP A 103 -6.14 9.53 1.33
N GLY A 104 -7.40 9.29 1.72
CA GLY A 104 -8.49 10.24 1.52
C GLY A 104 -8.34 11.50 2.38
N LEU A 105 -7.87 11.35 3.61
CA LEU A 105 -7.53 12.47 4.48
C LEU A 105 -6.38 13.31 3.90
N ALA A 106 -5.45 12.68 3.17
CA ALA A 106 -4.31 13.38 2.52
C ALA A 106 -4.72 14.35 1.42
N LEU A 107 -5.92 14.18 0.89
CA LEU A 107 -6.42 14.97 -0.22
C LEU A 107 -7.18 16.22 0.26
N LEU A 108 -7.42 16.35 1.58
CA LEU A 108 -8.14 17.48 2.18
C LEU A 108 -7.39 18.81 1.94
N PRO A 109 -8.07 19.87 1.45
CA PRO A 109 -7.46 21.18 1.26
C PRO A 109 -7.00 21.78 2.59
N GLY A 110 -5.73 22.15 2.71
CA GLY A 110 -5.22 22.90 3.86
C GLY A 110 -4.90 22.07 5.10
N VAL A 111 -4.90 20.73 5.04
CA VAL A 111 -4.41 19.89 6.14
C VAL A 111 -2.95 20.21 6.46
N GLY A 112 -2.06 20.29 5.46
CA GLY A 112 -0.65 20.65 5.68
C GLY A 112 -0.43 22.04 6.31
N THR A 113 -1.30 23.02 6.04
CA THR A 113 -1.20 24.39 6.59
C THR A 113 -1.93 24.57 7.92
N ALA A 114 -3.06 23.89 8.15
CA ALA A 114 -3.83 23.95 9.41
C ALA A 114 -3.11 23.24 10.57
N ILE A 115 -2.36 22.17 10.28
CA ILE A 115 -1.57 21.42 11.25
C ILE A 115 -0.30 22.15 11.67
N SER A 116 0.29 22.93 10.78
CA SER A 116 1.50 23.73 11.05
C SER A 116 1.27 24.87 12.05
N GLY A 117 0.01 25.20 12.38
CA GLY A 117 -0.37 26.19 13.39
C GLY A 117 -0.76 25.60 14.75
N ALA A 118 -0.70 24.28 14.94
CA ALA A 118 -1.04 23.63 16.19
C ALA A 118 0.19 23.56 17.12
N ASN A 119 0.06 24.12 18.33
CA ASN A 119 1.14 24.24 19.33
C ASN A 119 1.57 22.91 20.00
N ASP A 120 1.16 21.76 19.45
CA ASP A 120 1.48 20.44 19.97
C ASP A 120 2.54 19.79 19.05
N GLU A 121 3.81 19.77 19.50
CA GLU A 121 4.93 19.25 18.71
C GLU A 121 4.78 17.78 18.29
N THR A 122 4.01 16.98 19.04
CA THR A 122 3.85 15.55 18.78
C THR A 122 2.75 15.28 17.74
N ASN A 123 1.59 15.93 17.86
CA ASN A 123 0.47 15.79 16.91
C ASN A 123 0.76 16.52 15.59
N SER A 124 1.43 17.68 15.63
CA SER A 124 1.83 18.37 14.40
C SER A 124 2.84 17.55 13.58
N ARG A 125 3.70 16.74 14.21
CA ARG A 125 4.61 15.82 13.51
C ARG A 125 3.90 14.67 12.81
N PHE A 126 2.86 14.08 13.42
CA PHE A 126 2.06 13.01 12.83
C PHE A 126 1.42 13.45 11.51
N TRP A 127 0.71 14.57 11.55
CA TRP A 127 0.06 15.07 10.35
C TRP A 127 1.05 15.66 9.34
N ASN A 128 2.20 16.19 9.76
CA ASN A 128 3.25 16.61 8.83
C ASN A 128 4.03 15.44 8.21
N SER A 129 4.09 14.26 8.82
CA SER A 129 4.73 13.07 8.23
C SER A 129 3.79 12.35 7.27
N ILE A 130 2.52 12.20 7.67
CA ILE A 130 1.47 11.59 6.83
C ILE A 130 1.01 12.56 5.71
N PHE A 131 1.03 13.88 5.98
CA PHE A 131 0.46 14.94 5.13
C PHE A 131 1.36 16.18 4.94
N GLY A 132 2.70 16.02 4.95
CA GLY A 132 3.68 17.10 4.70
C GLY A 132 3.94 17.43 3.22
N ASN A 133 4.20 18.71 2.93
CA ASN A 133 4.21 19.52 1.68
C ASN A 133 4.52 18.93 0.26
N GLN A 134 4.47 17.62 -0.01
CA GLN A 134 4.71 16.99 -1.33
C GLN A 134 3.58 16.04 -1.79
N LEU A 135 2.42 16.03 -1.12
CA LEU A 135 1.53 14.85 -1.14
C LEU A 135 0.54 14.75 -2.26
N GLY A 136 0.05 15.86 -2.81
CA GLY A 136 -1.03 15.76 -3.80
C GLY A 136 -0.63 14.89 -4.98
N ILE A 137 0.58 15.11 -5.49
CA ILE A 137 1.12 14.40 -6.64
C ILE A 137 1.68 13.03 -6.22
N GLY A 138 2.38 12.92 -5.09
CA GLY A 138 2.84 11.63 -4.56
C GLY A 138 1.70 10.66 -4.27
N VAL A 139 0.57 11.17 -3.76
CA VAL A 139 -0.66 10.40 -3.52
C VAL A 139 -1.27 9.92 -4.83
N VAL A 140 -1.41 10.81 -5.80
CA VAL A 140 -1.94 10.46 -7.12
C VAL A 140 -1.05 9.44 -7.82
N LEU A 141 0.27 9.60 -7.77
CA LEU A 141 1.22 8.73 -8.46
C LEU A 141 1.31 7.34 -7.86
N HIS A 142 1.24 7.17 -6.53
CA HIS A 142 1.28 5.83 -5.95
C HIS A 142 -0.01 5.04 -6.16
N ARG A 143 -1.15 5.72 -6.37
CA ARG A 143 -2.44 5.05 -6.60
C ARG A 143 -2.49 4.26 -7.89
N LEU A 144 -1.65 4.61 -8.87
CA LEU A 144 -1.48 3.86 -10.12
C LEU A 144 -0.90 2.45 -9.84
N PRO A 145 0.27 2.29 -9.18
CA PRO A 145 0.76 0.98 -8.74
C PRO A 145 -0.21 0.24 -7.81
N VAL A 146 -0.90 0.93 -6.90
CA VAL A 146 -1.92 0.29 -6.04
C VAL A 146 -3.06 -0.30 -6.87
N GLY A 147 -3.59 0.43 -7.86
CA GLY A 147 -4.61 -0.06 -8.77
C GLY A 147 -4.15 -1.26 -9.59
N MET A 148 -2.89 -1.24 -10.05
CA MET A 148 -2.28 -2.40 -10.71
C MET A 148 -2.17 -3.60 -9.77
N ALA A 149 -1.73 -3.40 -8.53
CA ALA A 149 -1.58 -4.45 -7.52
C ALA A 149 -2.92 -5.09 -7.14
N ILE A 150 -3.99 -4.30 -6.94
CA ILE A 150 -5.33 -4.81 -6.66
C ILE A 150 -5.81 -5.69 -7.82
N TRP A 151 -5.67 -5.19 -9.06
CA TRP A 151 -6.09 -5.93 -10.23
C TRP A 151 -5.29 -7.21 -10.45
N TRP A 152 -3.99 -7.17 -10.18
CA TRP A 152 -3.10 -8.32 -10.32
C TRP A 152 -3.34 -9.38 -9.23
N SER A 153 -3.56 -8.97 -7.97
CA SER A 153 -3.67 -9.89 -6.84
C SER A 153 -5.09 -10.45 -6.66
N VAL A 154 -6.11 -9.61 -6.75
CA VAL A 154 -7.49 -10.01 -6.44
C VAL A 154 -8.16 -10.73 -7.62
N ARG A 155 -7.95 -10.25 -8.86
CA ARG A 155 -8.65 -10.80 -10.04
C ARG A 155 -8.33 -12.27 -10.32
N PRO A 156 -7.07 -12.74 -10.31
CA PRO A 156 -6.78 -14.15 -10.57
C PRO A 156 -7.29 -15.09 -9.48
N SER A 157 -7.26 -14.64 -8.23
CA SER A 157 -7.60 -15.46 -7.05
C SER A 157 -9.11 -15.51 -6.76
N PHE A 158 -9.82 -14.39 -6.97
CA PHE A 158 -11.23 -14.23 -6.58
C PHE A 158 -12.15 -13.80 -7.73
N GLY A 159 -11.61 -13.64 -8.94
CA GLY A 159 -12.35 -13.22 -10.12
C GLY A 159 -12.56 -11.71 -10.24
N THR A 160 -13.14 -11.29 -11.36
CA THR A 160 -13.34 -9.88 -11.69
C THR A 160 -14.30 -9.16 -10.74
N GLY A 161 -15.35 -9.86 -10.27
CA GLY A 161 -16.34 -9.28 -9.37
C GLY A 161 -15.74 -8.82 -8.04
N ALA A 162 -14.89 -9.65 -7.44
CA ALA A 162 -14.17 -9.32 -6.22
C ALA A 162 -13.21 -8.13 -6.43
N ALA A 163 -12.46 -8.11 -7.55
CA ALA A 163 -11.57 -7.00 -7.86
C ALA A 163 -12.34 -5.66 -7.97
N VAL A 164 -13.47 -5.66 -8.69
CA VAL A 164 -14.34 -4.48 -8.81
C VAL A 164 -14.90 -4.07 -7.44
N ALA A 165 -15.31 -5.03 -6.61
CA ALA A 165 -15.76 -4.75 -5.25
C ALA A 165 -14.66 -4.10 -4.39
N THR A 166 -13.41 -4.56 -4.52
CA THR A 166 -12.26 -3.94 -3.83
C THR A 166 -12.03 -2.50 -4.32
N PHE A 167 -12.09 -2.23 -5.62
CA PHE A 167 -12.02 -0.86 -6.15
C PHE A 167 -13.15 0.03 -5.61
N ALA A 168 -14.38 -0.47 -5.64
CA ALA A 168 -15.54 0.26 -5.13
C ALA A 168 -15.38 0.58 -3.63
N LEU A 169 -14.88 -0.39 -2.86
CA LEU A 169 -14.61 -0.23 -1.43
C LEU A 169 -13.53 0.84 -1.19
N VAL A 170 -12.41 0.79 -1.92
CA VAL A 170 -11.29 1.73 -1.78
C VAL A 170 -11.71 3.15 -2.16
N ILE A 171 -12.46 3.30 -3.26
CA ILE A 171 -13.00 4.58 -3.71
C ILE A 171 -14.00 5.13 -2.68
N SER A 172 -14.88 4.28 -2.15
CA SER A 172 -15.86 4.68 -1.14
C SER A 172 -15.19 5.12 0.15
N ALA A 173 -14.21 4.36 0.64
CA ALA A 173 -13.40 4.72 1.80
C ALA A 173 -12.67 6.06 1.59
N THR A 174 -11.97 6.21 0.46
CA THR A 174 -11.30 7.48 0.12
C THR A 174 -12.29 8.64 0.10
N SER A 175 -13.46 8.45 -0.53
CA SER A 175 -14.49 9.50 -0.66
C SER A 175 -15.06 9.87 0.71
N LEU A 176 -15.34 8.88 1.56
CA LEU A 176 -15.82 9.10 2.91
C LEU A 176 -14.83 9.93 3.71
N ALA A 177 -13.54 9.59 3.66
CA ALA A 177 -12.49 10.38 4.30
C ALA A 177 -12.30 11.76 3.69
N TYR A 178 -12.39 11.92 2.37
CA TYR A 178 -12.24 13.24 1.74
C TYR A 178 -13.40 14.19 2.06
N PHE A 179 -14.64 13.71 2.10
CA PHE A 179 -15.83 14.56 2.31
C PHE A 179 -16.20 14.71 3.79
N PHE A 180 -15.99 13.69 4.61
CA PHE A 180 -16.38 13.66 6.02
C PHE A 180 -15.18 13.63 6.96
N GLY A 181 -13.95 13.69 6.42
CA GLY A 181 -12.72 13.55 7.19
C GLY A 181 -12.42 14.70 8.14
N ALA A 182 -12.96 15.89 7.91
CA ALA A 182 -12.67 17.08 8.73
C ALA A 182 -13.01 16.88 10.22
N SER A 183 -14.03 16.07 10.54
CA SER A 183 -14.36 15.67 11.92
C SER A 183 -13.70 14.35 12.35
N ALA A 184 -13.16 13.57 11.42
CA ALA A 184 -12.49 12.30 11.66
C ALA A 184 -10.96 12.41 11.76
N VAL A 185 -10.38 13.60 11.57
CA VAL A 185 -8.96 13.90 11.84
C VAL A 185 -8.59 13.43 13.25
N ALA A 186 -9.42 13.72 14.27
CA ALA A 186 -9.17 13.27 15.64
C ALA A 186 -9.13 11.74 15.83
N LEU A 187 -9.79 10.97 14.94
CA LEU A 187 -9.73 9.49 14.97
C LEU A 187 -8.41 8.97 14.39
N ALA A 188 -7.82 9.68 13.43
CA ALA A 188 -6.52 9.32 12.84
C ALA A 188 -5.35 9.52 13.82
N GLU A 189 -5.51 10.39 14.84
CA GLU A 189 -4.50 10.64 15.89
C GLU A 189 -4.42 9.53 16.94
N LEU A 190 -5.30 8.52 16.89
CA LEU A 190 -5.29 7.46 17.87
C LEU A 190 -4.02 6.62 17.73
N GLN A 191 -3.25 6.54 18.81
CA GLN A 191 -2.05 5.70 18.91
C GLN A 191 -2.32 4.23 18.54
N SER A 192 -3.57 3.77 18.70
CA SER A 192 -4.03 2.45 18.27
C SER A 192 -3.96 2.25 16.74
N LEU A 193 -4.19 3.30 15.95
CA LEU A 193 -4.03 3.23 14.49
C LEU A 193 -2.57 3.09 14.10
N ALA A 194 -1.64 3.74 14.78
CA ALA A 194 -0.21 3.56 14.54
C ALA A 194 0.23 2.11 14.83
N TYR A 195 -0.26 1.49 15.91
CA TYR A 195 -0.01 0.08 16.18
C TYR A 195 -0.58 -0.84 15.11
N PHE A 196 -1.82 -0.56 14.67
CA PHE A 196 -2.44 -1.32 13.61
C PHE A 196 -1.69 -1.16 12.28
N GLN A 197 -1.27 0.06 11.93
CA GLN A 197 -0.47 0.33 10.74
C GLN A 197 0.88 -0.37 10.80
N ALA A 198 1.58 -0.34 11.94
CA ALA A 198 2.82 -1.08 12.12
C ALA A 198 2.62 -2.58 11.90
N PHE A 199 1.55 -3.14 12.46
CA PHE A 199 1.19 -4.54 12.30
C PHE A 199 0.87 -4.90 10.84
N VAL A 200 0.02 -4.12 10.17
CA VAL A 200 -0.31 -4.36 8.75
C VAL A 200 0.93 -4.19 7.86
N ALA A 201 1.74 -3.15 8.09
CA ALA A 201 2.98 -2.91 7.37
C ALA A 201 3.96 -4.09 7.52
N GLY A 202 4.11 -4.62 8.74
CA GLY A 202 4.91 -5.82 8.99
C GLY A 202 4.39 -7.04 8.23
N SER A 203 3.08 -7.25 8.22
CA SER A 203 2.45 -8.36 7.49
C SER A 203 2.63 -8.25 5.98
N LEU A 204 2.50 -7.03 5.42
CA LEU A 204 2.75 -6.76 4.00
C LEU A 204 4.22 -6.94 3.65
N ALA A 205 5.13 -6.48 4.51
CA ALA A 205 6.57 -6.68 4.34
C ALA A 205 6.92 -8.18 4.27
N HIS A 206 6.29 -9.01 5.12
CA HIS A 206 6.43 -10.46 5.04
C HIS A 206 5.93 -11.00 3.69
N VAL A 207 4.71 -10.64 3.28
CA VAL A 207 4.10 -11.14 2.03
C VAL A 207 4.91 -10.71 0.80
N VAL A 208 5.44 -9.49 0.76
CA VAL A 208 6.26 -9.05 -0.37
C VAL A 208 7.63 -9.71 -0.37
N ALA A 209 8.24 -9.93 0.81
CA ALA A 209 9.55 -10.57 0.92
C ALA A 209 9.51 -12.08 0.64
N PHE A 210 8.44 -12.77 1.06
CA PHE A 210 8.36 -14.23 1.05
C PHE A 210 7.25 -14.82 0.16
N GLY A 211 6.20 -14.05 -0.15
CA GLY A 211 5.06 -14.50 -0.96
C GLY A 211 5.36 -14.75 -2.45
N VAL A 212 6.55 -14.36 -2.93
CA VAL A 212 7.01 -14.65 -4.29
C VAL A 212 7.65 -16.06 -4.38
N ASN A 213 7.90 -16.75 -3.26
CA ASN A 213 8.63 -18.03 -3.20
C ASN A 213 7.77 -19.30 -3.00
N HIS A 214 6.44 -19.22 -3.11
CA HIS A 214 5.55 -20.39 -2.89
C HIS A 214 4.71 -20.81 -4.10
N GLU A 215 5.24 -20.67 -5.33
CA GLU A 215 4.82 -21.55 -6.42
C GLU A 215 5.87 -22.66 -6.60
N HIS A 216 5.46 -23.89 -6.30
CA HIS A 216 6.19 -25.10 -6.67
C HIS A 216 6.43 -25.11 -8.18
N VAL A 217 7.69 -24.96 -8.59
CA VAL A 217 8.14 -25.38 -9.91
C VAL A 217 9.24 -26.39 -9.69
N ASP A 218 8.94 -27.63 -10.06
CA ASP A 218 9.95 -28.65 -10.36
C ASP A 218 11.05 -28.03 -11.22
N VAL A 219 12.27 -28.03 -10.68
CA VAL A 219 13.51 -28.39 -11.38
C VAL A 219 13.72 -27.71 -12.76
N VAL A 220 14.54 -26.64 -12.73
CA VAL A 220 15.64 -26.29 -13.68
C VAL A 220 15.59 -25.01 -14.54
N ASP A 221 14.53 -24.19 -14.62
CA ASP A 221 14.62 -22.92 -15.43
C ASP A 221 14.17 -21.61 -14.76
N SER A 222 13.68 -21.64 -13.53
CA SER A 222 13.04 -20.47 -12.86
C SER A 222 14.02 -19.41 -12.35
N GLY A 223 15.33 -19.68 -12.32
CA GLY A 223 16.35 -18.76 -11.81
C GLY A 223 16.71 -17.60 -12.77
N ARG A 224 16.30 -17.65 -14.04
CA ARG A 224 16.60 -16.60 -15.04
C ARG A 224 15.51 -15.55 -15.23
N GLN A 225 14.28 -15.77 -14.73
CA GLN A 225 13.16 -14.87 -14.99
C GLN A 225 13.12 -13.63 -14.07
N PHE A 226 13.63 -13.73 -12.83
CA PHE A 226 13.75 -12.59 -11.90
C PHE A 226 14.95 -11.67 -12.21
N ILE A 227 15.80 -12.02 -13.17
CA ILE A 227 16.94 -11.22 -13.64
C ILE A 227 16.74 -10.81 -15.12
N GLY A 228 15.49 -10.57 -15.52
CA GLY A 228 15.20 -9.94 -16.81
C GLY A 228 15.57 -8.45 -16.80
N TRP A 229 16.11 -7.93 -17.91
CA TRP A 229 16.35 -6.48 -18.06
C TRP A 229 15.07 -5.65 -17.85
N GLY A 230 13.90 -6.21 -18.15
CA GLY A 230 12.60 -5.58 -17.87
C GLY A 230 12.35 -5.36 -16.37
N PHE A 231 12.60 -6.37 -15.53
CA PHE A 231 12.42 -6.24 -14.07
C PHE A 231 13.32 -5.15 -13.50
N ARG A 232 14.59 -5.12 -13.90
CA ARG A 232 15.55 -4.08 -13.47
C ARG A 232 15.10 -2.68 -13.88
N ALA A 233 14.57 -2.53 -15.09
CA ALA A 233 14.03 -1.26 -15.54
C ALA A 233 12.78 -0.85 -14.72
N GLY A 234 11.90 -1.81 -14.40
CA GLY A 234 10.77 -1.59 -13.49
C GLY A 234 11.18 -1.11 -12.10
N VAL A 235 12.20 -1.76 -11.52
CA VAL A 235 12.80 -1.38 -10.24
C VAL A 235 13.37 0.04 -10.30
N LEU A 236 14.12 0.38 -11.35
CA LEU A 236 14.69 1.71 -11.51
C LEU A 236 13.63 2.80 -11.64
N ILE A 237 12.56 2.54 -12.39
CA ILE A 237 11.41 3.44 -12.50
C ILE A 237 10.75 3.61 -11.13
N GLY A 238 10.52 2.51 -10.40
CA GLY A 238 9.94 2.54 -9.06
C GLY A 238 10.79 3.34 -8.08
N MET A 239 12.10 3.12 -8.05
CA MET A 239 13.04 3.88 -7.22
C MET A 239 13.04 5.36 -7.59
N PHE A 240 13.03 5.69 -8.89
CA PHE A 240 12.93 7.08 -9.33
C PHE A 240 11.62 7.74 -8.87
N THR A 241 10.49 7.03 -8.98
CA THR A 241 9.19 7.52 -8.50
C THR A 241 9.17 7.75 -6.99
N LEU A 242 9.83 6.89 -6.21
CA LEU A 242 9.87 7.01 -4.75
C LEU A 242 10.83 8.10 -4.27
N PHE A 243 12.02 8.19 -4.86
CA PHE A 243 13.09 9.00 -4.30
C PHE A 243 13.36 10.30 -5.08
N ALA A 244 13.07 10.36 -6.38
CA ALA A 244 13.38 11.56 -7.17
C ALA A 244 12.17 12.50 -7.29
N LEU A 245 10.98 11.94 -7.52
CA LEU A 245 9.75 12.69 -7.75
C LEU A 245 9.31 13.60 -6.58
N PRO A 246 9.47 13.20 -5.30
CA PRO A 246 9.16 14.11 -4.19
C PRO A 246 10.07 15.35 -4.17
N HIS A 247 11.34 15.24 -4.59
CA HIS A 247 12.32 16.33 -4.50
C HIS A 247 12.33 17.29 -5.71
N LEU A 248 11.48 17.06 -6.72
CA LEU A 248 11.44 17.88 -7.93
C LEU A 248 10.55 19.14 -7.83
N HIS A 249 10.07 19.47 -6.63
CA HIS A 249 9.22 20.64 -6.38
C HIS A 249 9.60 21.36 -5.10
#